data_AF-D1BFQ2-F1
#
_entry.id   AF-D1BFQ2-F1
#
_cell.length_a   1.000
_cell.length_b   1.000
_cell.length_c   1.000
_cell.angle_alpha   90.00
_cell.angle_beta   90.00
_cell.angle_gamma   90.00
#
_symmetry.space_group_name_H-M   'P 1'
#
loop_
_entity.id
_entity.type
_entity.pdbx_description
1 polymer ?
#
loop_
_entity_poly.entity_id
_entity_poly.type
_entity_poly.pdbx_seq_one_letter_code
_entity_poly.pdbx_strand_id
1 'polypeptide(L)'
;MTTLSTLGPSSAFAELVGLGGYTVGADGDDVEVWSTGGEERHRVRASDSGLAVAGASRSGSYATELQASSIEDVERYLTFLIGNSAVRGPRGHTLLSTSTQTPLAAGIESATDAEGNAHLWSVSDPRRTVTFLRGVPWEPRTFSHLMGVPVGLLRRALLDEHGSPVFDVGQPHDSRLSVLSWTPAWLFSTAFREFVALGGAEVTARGDTVQVGDLEAGYEVSDTDGWWCVHRYSRGLRHATLRARRAEDVERYLLLRLGPAARHSPHLRLPLLVEPAPPVEIADGLRFEPLEPGWVSVREADGSERGIEIADAGIIAARDARDLTHLLRSTPQTIRESYLDAAGSPALSPVLVPVSRGDSAPPSTTWAQLSATDRRLADTGFRLFCSLSEKRRKTFEDPVSASPFDGGVVVFRAIRGGGKILVAHDGSVLYRPSSHSLERALDEFRAGRRTPLGSFGA
;
A
#
# COMPACT_ATOMS: atom_id res chain seq x y z
N MET A 1 -29.10 25.90 5.49
CA MET A 1 -28.16 24.86 5.02
C MET A 1 -28.37 23.64 5.88
N THR A 2 -28.83 22.54 5.30
CA THR A 2 -28.92 21.24 5.97
C THR A 2 -27.49 20.73 6.15
N THR A 3 -27.04 20.50 7.38
CA THR A 3 -25.65 20.07 7.64
C THR A 3 -25.46 18.65 7.14
N LEU A 4 -24.27 18.30 6.64
CA LEU A 4 -23.96 16.93 6.19
C LEU A 4 -24.18 15.90 7.32
N SER A 5 -23.94 16.31 8.57
CA SER A 5 -24.25 15.52 9.77
C SER A 5 -25.75 15.17 9.92
N THR A 6 -26.65 15.92 9.29
CA THR A 6 -28.11 15.62 9.25
C THR A 6 -28.55 14.81 8.03
N LEU A 7 -27.71 14.74 6.98
CA LEU A 7 -27.92 13.96 5.77
C LEU A 7 -26.97 12.75 5.68
N GLY A 8 -26.22 12.47 6.74
CA GLY A 8 -25.16 11.47 6.78
C GLY A 8 -25.63 10.07 6.39
N PRO A 9 -24.69 9.15 6.15
CA PRO A 9 -25.01 7.81 5.67
C PRO A 9 -25.98 7.11 6.63
N SER A 10 -26.86 6.30 6.06
CA SER A 10 -28.01 5.75 6.79
C SER A 10 -27.61 4.91 8.02
N SER A 11 -28.51 4.78 9.00
CA SER A 11 -28.31 3.88 10.14
C SER A 11 -28.01 2.45 9.70
N ALA A 12 -28.62 1.99 8.61
CA ALA A 12 -28.38 0.68 8.03
C ALA A 12 -26.95 0.53 7.42
N PHE A 13 -26.33 1.63 6.97
CA PHE A 13 -24.91 1.62 6.62
C PHE A 13 -24.04 1.49 7.87
N ALA A 14 -24.30 2.27 8.92
CA ALA A 14 -23.56 2.19 10.17
C ALA A 14 -23.63 0.79 10.80
N GLU A 15 -24.79 0.15 10.77
CA GLU A 15 -24.98 -1.24 11.21
C GLU A 15 -24.13 -2.22 10.39
N LEU A 16 -24.14 -2.13 9.06
CA LEU A 16 -23.37 -3.01 8.19
C LEU A 16 -21.86 -2.87 8.45
N VAL A 17 -21.33 -1.65 8.43
CA VAL A 17 -19.87 -1.45 8.59
C VAL A 17 -19.41 -1.75 10.02
N GLY A 18 -20.31 -1.64 11.01
CA GLY A 18 -20.10 -2.13 12.37
C GLY A 18 -19.78 -3.63 12.43
N LEU A 19 -20.35 -4.44 11.53
CA LEU A 19 -20.03 -5.86 11.41
C LEU A 19 -18.60 -6.14 10.94
N GLY A 20 -17.94 -5.16 10.32
CA GLY A 20 -16.54 -5.19 9.92
C GLY A 20 -15.62 -4.45 10.89
N GLY A 21 -16.15 -4.03 12.04
CA GLY A 21 -15.39 -3.30 13.06
C GLY A 21 -15.16 -1.82 12.75
N TYR A 22 -16.03 -1.18 11.96
CA TYR A 22 -15.99 0.26 11.71
C TYR A 22 -17.03 1.00 12.55
N THR A 23 -16.75 2.27 12.84
CA THR A 23 -17.66 3.20 13.50
C THR A 23 -17.91 4.38 12.59
N VAL A 24 -19.15 4.88 12.59
CA VAL A 24 -19.55 6.10 11.89
C VAL A 24 -19.80 7.19 12.92
N GLY A 25 -19.29 8.39 12.67
CA GLY A 25 -19.50 9.55 13.52
C GLY A 25 -19.34 10.87 12.77
N ALA A 26 -19.49 11.97 13.49
CA ALA A 26 -19.31 13.31 12.95
C ALA A 26 -18.02 13.95 13.50
N ASP A 27 -17.29 14.66 12.64
CA ASP A 27 -16.15 15.52 12.99
C ASP A 27 -16.44 16.94 12.45
N GLY A 28 -17.03 17.78 13.29
CA GLY A 28 -17.56 19.08 12.86
C GLY A 28 -18.71 18.91 11.85
N ASP A 29 -18.55 19.48 10.66
CA ASP A 29 -19.51 19.37 9.56
C ASP A 29 -19.28 18.13 8.67
N ASP A 30 -18.19 17.40 8.90
CA ASP A 30 -17.83 16.21 8.15
C ASP A 30 -18.42 14.95 8.79
N VAL A 31 -18.67 13.92 7.97
CA VAL A 31 -18.92 12.56 8.44
C VAL A 31 -17.62 11.77 8.37
N GLU A 32 -17.25 11.10 9.45
CA GLU A 32 -16.13 10.16 9.47
C GLU A 32 -16.61 8.71 9.66
N VAL A 33 -15.93 7.81 8.97
CA VAL A 33 -16.07 6.35 9.11
C VAL A 33 -14.69 5.79 9.40
N TRP A 34 -14.49 5.11 10.52
CA TRP A 34 -13.16 4.60 10.90
C TRP A 34 -13.21 3.19 11.44
N SER A 35 -12.20 2.41 11.08
CA SER A 35 -11.96 1.06 11.62
C SER A 35 -11.60 1.10 13.11
N THR A 36 -11.77 -0.04 13.78
CA THR A 36 -11.34 -0.25 15.16
C THR A 36 -9.84 0.00 15.27
N GLY A 37 -9.46 1.03 16.03
CA GLY A 37 -8.05 1.47 16.16
C GLY A 37 -7.62 2.55 15.15
N GLY A 38 -8.50 3.00 14.26
CA GLY A 38 -8.25 4.15 13.36
C GLY A 38 -7.22 3.88 12.27
N GLU A 39 -7.01 2.62 11.89
CA GLU A 39 -6.04 2.21 10.87
C GLU A 39 -6.49 2.54 9.45
N GLU A 40 -7.80 2.63 9.25
CA GLU A 40 -8.48 3.15 8.07
C GLU A 40 -9.54 4.13 8.51
N ARG A 41 -9.60 5.27 7.84
CA ARG A 41 -10.51 6.38 8.10
C ARG A 41 -10.98 6.93 6.76
N HIS A 42 -12.27 7.12 6.61
CA HIS A 42 -12.87 7.79 5.46
C HIS A 42 -13.63 9.01 5.97
N ARG A 43 -13.45 10.13 5.29
CA ARG A 43 -14.10 11.40 5.60
C ARG A 43 -14.94 11.81 4.43
N VAL A 44 -16.20 12.14 4.70
CA VAL A 44 -17.15 12.69 3.73
C VAL A 44 -17.37 14.16 4.05
N ARG A 45 -17.13 15.02 3.07
CA ARG A 45 -17.24 16.47 3.18
C ARG A 45 -18.00 17.05 1.98
N ALA A 46 -18.77 18.11 2.20
CA ALA A 46 -19.36 18.88 1.10
C ALA A 46 -18.27 19.73 0.42
N SER A 47 -18.29 19.72 -0.90
CA SER A 47 -17.48 20.57 -1.76
C SER A 47 -18.36 21.32 -2.75
N ASP A 48 -17.78 22.32 -3.44
CA ASP A 48 -18.46 23.03 -4.52
C ASP A 48 -18.87 22.10 -5.68
N SER A 49 -18.20 20.94 -5.80
CA SER A 49 -18.45 19.90 -6.80
C SER A 49 -19.38 18.77 -6.32
N GLY A 50 -19.95 18.87 -5.12
CA GLY A 50 -20.84 17.86 -4.54
C GLY A 50 -20.34 17.33 -3.20
N LEU A 51 -20.17 16.01 -3.09
CA LEU A 51 -19.68 15.33 -1.89
C LEU A 51 -18.35 14.65 -2.19
N ALA A 52 -17.33 15.00 -1.43
CA ALA A 52 -16.00 14.40 -1.53
C ALA A 52 -15.80 13.35 -0.44
N VAL A 53 -15.33 12.17 -0.84
CA VAL A 53 -14.85 11.11 0.05
C VAL A 53 -13.33 11.13 0.01
N ALA A 54 -12.70 11.24 1.18
CA ALA A 54 -11.26 11.16 1.33
C ALA A 54 -10.89 10.03 2.29
N GLY A 55 -9.94 9.19 1.89
CA GLY A 55 -9.40 8.12 2.71
C GLY A 55 -8.09 8.50 3.37
N ALA A 56 -7.86 8.00 4.56
CA ALA A 56 -6.60 8.05 5.27
C ALA A 56 -6.34 6.70 5.91
N SER A 57 -5.13 6.17 5.71
CA SER A 57 -4.69 4.99 6.45
C SER A 57 -3.68 5.37 7.52
N ARG A 58 -3.89 4.82 8.72
CA ARG A 58 -3.07 5.01 9.92
C ARG A 58 -2.93 6.50 10.21
N SER A 59 -1.72 6.97 10.53
CA SER A 59 -1.42 8.38 10.79
C SER A 59 -1.26 9.23 9.52
N GLY A 60 -1.54 8.69 8.32
CA GLY A 60 -1.40 9.41 7.06
C GLY A 60 -2.44 10.52 6.88
N SER A 61 -2.13 11.43 5.96
CA SER A 61 -3.02 12.51 5.54
C SER A 61 -4.20 11.96 4.73
N TYR A 62 -5.33 12.68 4.76
CA TYR A 62 -6.47 12.38 3.90
C TYR A 62 -6.13 12.69 2.44
N ALA A 63 -6.39 11.73 1.56
CA ALA A 63 -6.36 11.91 0.12
C ALA A 63 -7.77 11.71 -0.44
N THR A 64 -8.23 12.62 -1.30
CA THR A 64 -9.56 12.51 -1.91
C THR A 64 -9.59 11.33 -2.87
N GLU A 65 -10.54 10.42 -2.67
CA GLU A 65 -10.70 9.18 -3.42
C GLU A 65 -11.81 9.30 -4.47
N LEU A 66 -12.92 9.94 -4.08
CA LEU A 66 -14.13 10.01 -4.88
C LEU A 66 -14.83 11.35 -4.67
N GLN A 67 -15.44 11.86 -5.73
CA GLN A 67 -16.44 12.92 -5.67
C GLN A 67 -17.75 12.39 -6.26
N ALA A 68 -18.87 12.69 -5.63
CA ALA A 68 -20.19 12.31 -6.14
C ALA A 68 -21.19 13.45 -5.96
N SER A 69 -22.12 13.57 -6.91
CA SER A 69 -23.19 14.57 -6.80
C SER A 69 -24.32 14.16 -5.85
N SER A 70 -24.32 12.91 -5.36
CA SER A 70 -25.35 12.37 -4.46
C SER A 70 -24.78 11.65 -3.24
N ILE A 71 -25.44 11.80 -2.09
CA ILE A 71 -25.07 11.07 -0.86
C ILE A 71 -25.29 9.56 -1.01
N GLU A 72 -26.26 9.17 -1.84
CA GLU A 72 -26.54 7.76 -2.10
C GLU A 72 -25.35 7.07 -2.80
N ASP A 73 -24.68 7.76 -3.73
CA ASP A 73 -23.48 7.23 -4.39
C ASP A 73 -22.25 7.20 -3.48
N VAL A 74 -22.12 8.17 -2.57
CA VAL A 74 -21.12 8.11 -1.48
C VAL A 74 -21.36 6.89 -0.59
N GLU A 75 -22.60 6.68 -0.16
CA GLU A 75 -22.95 5.57 0.70
C GLU A 75 -22.78 4.23 -0.01
N ARG A 76 -23.15 4.15 -1.29
CA ARG A 76 -22.92 2.98 -2.16
C ARG A 76 -21.44 2.64 -2.26
N TYR A 77 -20.59 3.66 -2.48
CA TYR A 77 -19.15 3.51 -2.54
C TYR A 77 -18.58 2.94 -1.24
N LEU A 78 -18.86 3.60 -0.11
CA LEU A 78 -18.37 3.16 1.19
C LEU A 78 -18.95 1.79 1.60
N THR A 79 -20.20 1.52 1.26
CA THR A 79 -20.87 0.23 1.51
C THR A 79 -20.13 -0.89 0.81
N PHE A 80 -19.83 -0.72 -0.48
CA PHE A 80 -19.13 -1.76 -1.23
C PHE A 80 -17.66 -1.86 -0.80
N LEU A 81 -16.97 -0.73 -0.60
CA LEU A 81 -15.58 -0.71 -0.16
C LEU A 81 -15.38 -1.45 1.16
N ILE A 82 -16.05 -1.01 2.22
CA ILE A 82 -15.88 -1.57 3.56
C ILE A 82 -16.58 -2.93 3.67
N GLY A 83 -17.76 -3.07 3.07
CA GLY A 83 -18.52 -4.31 3.11
C GLY A 83 -17.78 -5.46 2.43
N ASN A 84 -17.16 -5.20 1.28
CA ASN A 84 -16.43 -6.23 0.58
C ASN A 84 -15.13 -6.61 1.32
N SER A 85 -14.32 -5.65 1.76
CA SER A 85 -13.03 -5.94 2.41
C SER A 85 -13.17 -6.43 3.86
N ALA A 86 -13.97 -5.75 4.68
CA ALA A 86 -13.96 -5.90 6.13
C ALA A 86 -15.17 -6.65 6.70
N VAL A 87 -16.28 -6.75 5.96
CA VAL A 87 -17.47 -7.49 6.43
C VAL A 87 -17.44 -8.93 5.91
N ARG A 88 -17.09 -9.14 4.64
CA ARG A 88 -17.06 -10.47 4.00
C ARG A 88 -15.86 -11.32 4.40
N GLY A 89 -14.66 -10.76 4.36
CA GLY A 89 -13.41 -11.48 4.63
C GLY A 89 -13.42 -12.25 5.97
N PRO A 90 -13.72 -11.60 7.11
CA PRO A 90 -13.82 -12.26 8.40
C PRO A 90 -14.92 -13.32 8.52
N ARG A 91 -15.91 -13.32 7.61
CA ARG A 91 -16.96 -14.34 7.52
C ARG A 91 -16.57 -15.54 6.64
N GLY A 92 -15.35 -15.53 6.08
CA GLY A 92 -14.88 -16.58 5.17
C GLY A 92 -15.53 -16.54 3.79
N HIS A 93 -16.24 -15.45 3.46
CA HIS A 93 -16.86 -15.29 2.15
C HIS A 93 -15.83 -14.72 1.17
N THR A 94 -15.85 -15.24 -0.06
CA THR A 94 -15.01 -14.73 -1.15
C THR A 94 -15.33 -13.26 -1.43
N LEU A 95 -14.30 -12.47 -1.72
CA LEU A 95 -14.47 -11.09 -2.15
C LEU A 95 -15.22 -11.04 -3.48
N LEU A 96 -16.14 -10.09 -3.58
CA LEU A 96 -17.00 -9.93 -4.72
C LEU A 96 -16.39 -8.95 -5.70
N SER A 97 -16.47 -9.27 -6.99
CA SER A 97 -16.29 -8.34 -8.09
C SER A 97 -17.62 -8.24 -8.82
N THR A 98 -18.07 -7.03 -9.17
CA THR A 98 -19.36 -6.85 -9.87
C THR A 98 -19.32 -7.31 -11.33
N SER A 99 -18.15 -7.62 -11.90
CA SER A 99 -18.04 -7.95 -13.31
C SER A 99 -16.65 -8.48 -13.68
N THR A 100 -16.57 -9.66 -14.29
CA THR A 100 -15.46 -10.05 -15.19
C THR A 100 -15.68 -9.53 -16.62
N GLN A 101 -16.76 -8.78 -16.85
CA GLN A 101 -17.18 -8.27 -18.14
C GLN A 101 -16.53 -6.92 -18.44
N THR A 102 -16.05 -6.79 -19.68
CA THR A 102 -15.29 -5.67 -20.22
C THR A 102 -16.06 -4.34 -20.39
N PRO A 103 -17.40 -4.28 -20.61
CA PRO A 103 -18.11 -3.01 -20.84
C PRO A 103 -18.67 -2.34 -19.56
N LEU A 104 -18.90 -1.02 -19.66
CA LEU A 104 -19.66 -0.23 -18.68
C LEU A 104 -21.10 -0.74 -18.56
N ALA A 105 -21.74 -0.45 -17.42
CA ALA A 105 -23.16 -0.70 -17.24
C ALA A 105 -24.01 0.06 -18.29
N ALA A 106 -25.09 -0.57 -18.75
CA ALA A 106 -26.01 0.05 -19.68
C ALA A 106 -26.58 1.36 -19.12
N GLY A 107 -26.55 2.43 -19.92
CA GLY A 107 -27.03 3.75 -19.51
C GLY A 107 -26.06 4.56 -18.64
N ILE A 108 -24.81 4.10 -18.49
CA ILE A 108 -23.71 4.85 -17.89
C ILE A 108 -22.68 5.17 -18.97
N GLU A 109 -22.23 6.42 -19.01
CA GLU A 109 -21.11 6.85 -19.82
C GLU A 109 -19.91 7.22 -18.93
N SER A 110 -18.73 7.22 -19.52
CA SER A 110 -17.50 7.61 -18.82
C SER A 110 -16.57 8.44 -19.69
N ALA A 111 -15.83 9.34 -19.08
CA ALA A 111 -14.68 10.03 -19.67
C ALA A 111 -13.53 10.12 -18.68
N THR A 112 -12.31 10.19 -19.18
CA THR A 112 -11.13 10.47 -18.39
C THR A 112 -10.65 11.88 -18.70
N ASP A 113 -10.44 12.71 -17.67
CA ASP A 113 -9.92 14.07 -17.86
C ASP A 113 -8.39 14.09 -18.06
N ALA A 114 -7.83 15.29 -18.29
CA ALA A 114 -6.40 15.48 -18.54
C ALA A 114 -5.53 15.11 -17.32
N GLU A 115 -6.10 15.22 -16.13
CA GLU A 115 -5.49 14.85 -14.85
C GLU A 115 -5.52 13.34 -14.62
N GLY A 116 -6.29 12.59 -15.42
CA GLY A 116 -6.44 11.14 -15.36
C GLY A 116 -7.52 10.66 -14.40
N ASN A 117 -8.44 11.55 -13.98
CA ASN A 117 -9.60 11.19 -13.19
C ASN A 117 -10.68 10.61 -14.09
N ALA A 118 -11.35 9.56 -13.63
CA ALA A 118 -12.43 8.93 -14.36
C ALA A 118 -13.79 9.48 -13.89
N HIS A 119 -14.52 10.06 -14.82
CA HIS A 119 -15.86 10.60 -14.62
C HIS A 119 -16.88 9.61 -15.13
N LEU A 120 -17.88 9.30 -14.31
CA LEU A 120 -19.06 8.52 -14.67
C LEU A 120 -20.29 9.41 -14.58
N TRP A 121 -21.20 9.28 -15.52
CA TRP A 121 -22.52 9.92 -15.44
C TRP A 121 -23.62 9.02 -15.97
N SER A 122 -24.82 9.20 -15.43
CA SER A 122 -26.01 8.54 -15.96
C SER A 122 -26.48 9.24 -17.23
N VAL A 123 -26.76 8.47 -18.28
CA VAL A 123 -27.33 9.00 -19.53
C VAL A 123 -28.76 9.54 -19.31
N SER A 124 -29.53 8.89 -18.43
CA SER A 124 -30.90 9.33 -18.10
C SER A 124 -30.95 10.52 -17.14
N ASP A 125 -29.89 10.71 -16.34
CA ASP A 125 -29.73 11.89 -15.48
C ASP A 125 -28.26 12.34 -15.45
N PRO A 126 -27.84 13.20 -16.39
CA PRO A 126 -26.46 13.67 -16.47
C PRO A 126 -25.98 14.48 -15.26
N ARG A 127 -26.89 14.89 -14.35
CA ARG A 127 -26.52 15.56 -13.09
C ARG A 127 -26.04 14.56 -12.03
N ARG A 128 -26.35 13.27 -12.19
CA ARG A 128 -25.82 12.20 -11.35
C ARG A 128 -24.44 11.83 -11.84
N THR A 129 -23.42 12.35 -11.17
CA THR A 129 -22.01 12.19 -11.54
C THR A 129 -21.23 11.57 -10.39
N VAL A 130 -20.24 10.76 -10.76
CA VAL A 130 -19.25 10.18 -9.85
C VAL A 130 -17.88 10.28 -10.49
N THR A 131 -16.95 10.94 -9.83
CA THR A 131 -15.58 11.12 -10.28
C THR A 131 -14.63 10.36 -9.36
N PHE A 132 -13.86 9.44 -9.94
CA PHE A 132 -12.77 8.75 -9.27
C PHE A 132 -11.47 9.50 -9.56
N LEU A 133 -10.79 9.96 -8.51
CA LEU A 133 -9.55 10.70 -8.69
C LEU A 133 -8.41 9.76 -9.06
N ARG A 134 -7.46 10.25 -9.86
CA ARG A 134 -6.31 9.47 -10.34
C ARG A 134 -5.56 8.82 -9.18
N GLY A 135 -5.30 7.52 -9.31
CA GLY A 135 -4.53 6.71 -8.37
C GLY A 135 -5.40 5.73 -7.58
N VAL A 136 -6.66 6.06 -7.31
CA VAL A 136 -7.57 5.32 -6.40
C VAL A 136 -7.81 3.89 -6.92
N PRO A 137 -7.80 2.85 -6.06
CA PRO A 137 -7.73 1.43 -6.47
C PRO A 137 -9.06 0.87 -7.00
N TRP A 138 -10.00 1.76 -7.34
CA TRP A 138 -11.36 1.42 -7.70
C TRP A 138 -11.55 1.49 -9.20
N GLU A 139 -12.03 0.39 -9.80
CA GLU A 139 -12.43 0.39 -11.20
C GLU A 139 -13.75 1.16 -11.36
N PRO A 140 -13.76 2.31 -12.07
CA PRO A 140 -15.00 3.04 -12.38
C PRO A 140 -16.03 2.14 -13.08
N ARG A 141 -15.54 1.12 -13.80
CA ARG A 141 -16.37 0.09 -14.44
C ARG A 141 -17.14 -0.75 -13.41
N THR A 142 -16.46 -1.26 -12.39
CA THR A 142 -17.10 -1.99 -11.28
C THR A 142 -18.18 -1.15 -10.62
N PHE A 143 -17.88 0.14 -10.38
CA PHE A 143 -18.84 1.05 -9.76
C PHE A 143 -20.01 1.43 -10.69
N SER A 144 -19.79 1.50 -12.01
CA SER A 144 -20.87 1.78 -12.98
C SER A 144 -22.02 0.77 -12.86
N HIS A 145 -21.71 -0.51 -12.62
CA HIS A 145 -22.71 -1.56 -12.39
C HIS A 145 -23.43 -1.39 -11.05
N LEU A 146 -22.78 -0.82 -10.05
CA LEU A 146 -23.40 -0.51 -8.76
C LEU A 146 -24.32 0.71 -8.82
N MET A 147 -24.10 1.67 -9.73
CA MET A 147 -24.94 2.87 -9.82
C MET A 147 -26.42 2.53 -10.07
N GLY A 148 -26.71 1.42 -10.73
CA GLY A 148 -28.08 0.90 -10.92
C GLY A 148 -28.63 0.09 -9.75
N VAL A 149 -27.79 -0.29 -8.78
CA VAL A 149 -28.16 -1.19 -7.67
C VAL A 149 -28.65 -0.38 -6.47
N PRO A 150 -29.86 -0.63 -5.95
CA PRO A 150 -30.32 -0.01 -4.71
C PRO A 150 -29.38 -0.35 -3.55
N VAL A 151 -28.98 0.64 -2.73
CA VAL A 151 -28.00 0.43 -1.64
C VAL A 151 -28.45 -0.69 -0.69
N GLY A 152 -29.75 -0.77 -0.37
CA GLY A 152 -30.27 -1.87 0.46
C GLY A 152 -30.16 -3.26 -0.16
N LEU A 153 -30.18 -3.37 -1.50
CA LEU A 153 -29.92 -4.64 -2.20
C LEU A 153 -28.43 -4.99 -2.16
N LEU A 154 -27.56 -3.99 -2.34
CA LEU A 154 -26.10 -4.15 -2.20
C LEU A 154 -25.70 -4.64 -0.80
N ARG A 155 -26.26 -4.09 0.28
CA ARG A 155 -25.98 -4.57 1.65
C ARG A 155 -26.36 -6.03 1.85
N ARG A 156 -27.54 -6.43 1.33
CA ARG A 156 -28.00 -7.82 1.41
C ARG A 156 -27.06 -8.76 0.65
N ALA A 157 -26.67 -8.36 -0.56
CA ALA A 157 -25.73 -9.12 -1.36
C ALA A 157 -24.36 -9.27 -0.68
N LEU A 158 -23.84 -8.22 -0.04
CA LEU A 158 -22.58 -8.29 0.70
C LEU A 158 -22.62 -9.27 1.88
N LEU A 159 -23.79 -9.52 2.46
CA LEU A 159 -23.98 -10.51 3.54
C LEU A 159 -24.26 -11.92 3.02
N ASP A 160 -24.72 -12.06 1.78
CA ASP A 160 -24.96 -13.34 1.12
C ASP A 160 -23.64 -14.05 0.78
N GLU A 161 -23.55 -15.37 0.98
CA GLU A 161 -22.34 -16.15 0.72
C GLU A 161 -21.81 -15.93 -0.71
N HIS A 162 -22.72 -15.89 -1.69
CA HIS A 162 -22.42 -15.81 -3.10
C HIS A 162 -22.62 -14.41 -3.70
N GLY A 163 -22.99 -13.41 -2.88
CA GLY A 163 -23.27 -12.07 -3.41
C GLY A 163 -24.61 -11.96 -4.16
N SER A 164 -25.51 -12.93 -4.04
CA SER A 164 -26.78 -12.88 -4.75
C SER A 164 -27.70 -11.76 -4.23
N PRO A 165 -28.51 -11.10 -5.07
CA PRO A 165 -28.62 -11.23 -6.53
C PRO A 165 -27.78 -10.19 -7.29
N VAL A 166 -26.93 -9.42 -6.60
CA VAL A 166 -26.17 -8.31 -7.21
C VAL A 166 -24.94 -8.82 -7.94
N PHE A 167 -24.36 -9.91 -7.44
CA PHE A 167 -23.15 -10.51 -7.96
C PHE A 167 -23.49 -11.93 -8.44
N ASP A 168 -23.23 -12.21 -9.73
CA ASP A 168 -23.36 -13.54 -10.31
C ASP A 168 -22.12 -14.37 -9.97
N VAL A 169 -22.06 -14.93 -8.76
CA VAL A 169 -21.11 -15.99 -8.43
C VAL A 169 -21.78 -17.32 -8.74
N GLY A 170 -22.03 -17.58 -10.02
CA GLY A 170 -22.65 -18.82 -10.48
C GLY A 170 -21.71 -20.02 -10.35
N GLN A 171 -22.17 -21.03 -9.59
CA GLN A 171 -21.64 -22.39 -9.40
C GLN A 171 -20.42 -22.53 -8.46
N PRO A 172 -20.36 -23.63 -7.67
CA PRO A 172 -19.19 -23.93 -6.87
C PRO A 172 -18.01 -24.05 -7.82
N HIS A 173 -17.05 -23.13 -7.68
CA HIS A 173 -15.73 -23.41 -8.20
C HIS A 173 -15.22 -24.61 -7.42
N ASP A 174 -15.33 -25.79 -8.05
CA ASP A 174 -14.50 -26.92 -7.74
C ASP A 174 -13.08 -26.37 -7.57
N SER A 175 -12.39 -26.82 -6.53
CA SER A 175 -11.08 -26.30 -6.11
C SER A 175 -9.96 -26.74 -7.07
N ARG A 176 -10.30 -26.86 -8.35
CA ARG A 176 -9.48 -27.22 -9.48
C ARG A 176 -9.59 -26.09 -10.49
N LEU A 177 -8.61 -25.19 -10.40
CA LEU A 177 -7.98 -24.46 -11.50
C LEU A 177 -8.69 -24.67 -12.84
N SER A 178 -9.76 -23.92 -13.06
CA SER A 178 -10.38 -23.80 -14.38
C SER A 178 -9.57 -22.76 -15.14
N VAL A 179 -8.57 -23.27 -15.84
CA VAL A 179 -7.84 -22.60 -16.93
C VAL A 179 -8.89 -22.14 -17.94
N LEU A 180 -9.34 -20.89 -17.83
CA LEU A 180 -10.04 -20.19 -18.89
C LEU A 180 -9.03 -19.28 -19.60
N SER A 181 -8.95 -19.53 -20.90
CA SER A 181 -7.89 -19.23 -21.83
C SER A 181 -7.79 -17.74 -22.17
N TRP A 182 -7.31 -16.92 -21.25
CA TRP A 182 -6.62 -15.64 -21.50
C TRP A 182 -5.57 -15.51 -20.39
N THR A 183 -4.44 -16.19 -20.57
CA THR A 183 -3.41 -16.25 -19.53
C THR A 183 -2.21 -15.37 -19.90
N PRO A 184 -1.84 -14.38 -19.08
CA PRO A 184 -0.45 -13.94 -18.97
C PRO A 184 0.38 -15.01 -18.22
N ALA A 185 0.17 -16.30 -18.53
CA ALA A 185 0.94 -17.44 -18.00
C ALA A 185 2.39 -17.41 -18.50
N TRP A 186 2.70 -16.61 -19.51
CA TRP A 186 4.03 -16.45 -20.07
C TRP A 186 4.87 -15.37 -19.38
N LEU A 187 4.25 -14.40 -18.68
CA LEU A 187 5.02 -13.31 -18.07
C LEU A 187 5.75 -13.74 -16.79
N PHE A 188 5.07 -14.56 -15.97
CA PHE A 188 5.62 -15.07 -14.72
C PHE A 188 5.36 -16.57 -14.57
N SER A 189 6.46 -17.32 -14.42
CA SER A 189 6.45 -18.78 -14.23
C SER A 189 5.64 -19.21 -13.01
N THR A 190 5.16 -20.46 -13.00
CA THR A 190 4.53 -21.07 -11.81
C THR A 190 5.43 -20.95 -10.58
N ALA A 191 6.75 -21.16 -10.75
CA ALA A 191 7.73 -21.01 -9.68
C ALA A 191 7.81 -19.59 -9.12
N PHE A 192 7.61 -18.55 -9.95
CA PHE A 192 7.50 -17.18 -9.46
C PHE A 192 6.26 -16.99 -8.60
N ARG A 193 5.10 -17.47 -9.07
CA ARG A 193 3.81 -17.34 -8.38
C ARG A 193 3.84 -18.02 -7.01
N GLU A 194 4.35 -19.25 -6.97
CA GLU A 194 4.52 -20.00 -5.72
C GLU A 194 5.47 -19.30 -4.76
N PHE A 195 6.57 -18.73 -5.27
CA PHE A 195 7.55 -18.02 -4.45
C PHE A 195 6.98 -16.76 -3.80
N VAL A 196 6.30 -15.89 -4.57
CA VAL A 196 5.74 -14.64 -4.00
C VAL A 196 4.57 -14.92 -3.05
N ALA A 197 3.85 -16.03 -3.23
CA ALA A 197 2.80 -16.47 -2.31
C ALA A 197 3.33 -16.81 -0.91
N LEU A 198 4.59 -17.24 -0.77
CA LEU A 198 5.23 -17.42 0.55
C LEU A 198 5.23 -16.12 1.37
N GLY A 199 5.32 -14.97 0.68
CA GLY A 199 5.29 -13.63 1.26
C GLY A 199 3.89 -13.02 1.35
N GLY A 200 2.83 -13.79 1.02
CA GLY A 200 1.44 -13.32 1.04
C GLY A 200 0.99 -12.54 -0.20
N ALA A 201 1.79 -12.51 -1.27
CA ALA A 201 1.42 -11.84 -2.52
C ALA A 201 0.79 -12.83 -3.51
N GLU A 202 -0.21 -12.36 -4.27
CA GLU A 202 -0.86 -13.10 -5.34
C GLU A 202 -0.51 -12.51 -6.71
N VAL A 203 -0.57 -13.35 -7.74
CA VAL A 203 -0.37 -12.94 -9.14
C VAL A 203 -1.69 -13.05 -9.90
N THR A 204 -2.32 -11.92 -10.16
CA THR A 204 -3.66 -11.84 -10.76
C THR A 204 -3.60 -11.12 -12.10
N ALA A 205 -4.18 -11.71 -13.13
CA ALA A 205 -4.38 -11.03 -14.40
C ALA A 205 -5.59 -10.09 -14.31
N ARG A 206 -5.45 -8.85 -14.78
CA ARG A 206 -6.56 -7.87 -14.88
C ARG A 206 -6.50 -7.15 -16.22
N GLY A 207 -7.33 -7.60 -17.16
CA GLY A 207 -7.33 -7.09 -18.54
C GLY A 207 -5.94 -7.24 -19.16
N ASP A 208 -5.37 -6.11 -19.61
CA ASP A 208 -4.04 -6.04 -20.24
C ASP A 208 -2.88 -5.88 -19.24
N THR A 209 -3.17 -6.06 -17.94
CA THR A 209 -2.18 -5.91 -16.88
C THR A 209 -2.07 -7.15 -16.00
N VAL A 210 -0.93 -7.30 -15.33
CA VAL A 210 -0.67 -8.31 -14.31
C VAL A 210 -0.41 -7.62 -12.98
N GLN A 211 -1.20 -7.94 -11.97
CA GLN A 211 -0.98 -7.49 -10.60
C GLN A 211 -0.22 -8.55 -9.82
N VAL A 212 0.79 -8.12 -9.07
CA VAL A 212 1.64 -8.93 -8.19
C VAL A 212 1.70 -8.26 -6.83
N GLY A 213 1.00 -8.80 -5.84
CA GLY A 213 0.88 -8.19 -4.51
C GLY A 213 -0.38 -8.64 -3.79
N ASP A 214 -0.78 -7.90 -2.77
CA ASP A 214 -2.09 -8.05 -2.14
C ASP A 214 -3.03 -6.93 -2.60
N LEU A 215 -4.27 -6.92 -2.12
CA LEU A 215 -5.25 -5.91 -2.50
C LEU A 215 -4.93 -4.50 -1.97
N GLU A 216 -4.02 -4.35 -1.01
CA GLU A 216 -3.62 -3.06 -0.44
C GLU A 216 -2.38 -2.47 -1.12
N ALA A 217 -1.40 -3.30 -1.47
CA ALA A 217 -0.13 -2.89 -2.02
C ALA A 217 0.52 -3.98 -2.87
N GLY A 218 1.14 -3.56 -3.96
CA GLY A 218 1.79 -4.45 -4.89
C GLY A 218 2.36 -3.74 -6.10
N TYR A 219 2.46 -4.49 -7.18
CA TYR A 219 3.00 -4.05 -8.45
C TYR A 219 2.03 -4.40 -9.55
N GLU A 220 1.79 -3.46 -10.43
CA GLU A 220 1.05 -3.68 -11.66
C GLU A 220 2.03 -3.62 -12.83
N VAL A 221 1.97 -4.62 -13.69
CA VAL A 221 2.82 -4.77 -14.85
C VAL A 221 1.95 -4.68 -16.09
N SER A 222 2.30 -3.78 -16.99
CA SER A 222 1.63 -3.60 -18.28
C SER A 222 2.63 -3.65 -19.42
N ASP A 223 2.21 -4.12 -20.58
CA ASP A 223 2.93 -3.93 -21.84
C ASP A 223 2.48 -2.62 -22.48
N THR A 224 3.41 -1.75 -22.85
CA THR A 224 3.12 -0.47 -23.49
C THR A 224 4.26 -0.12 -24.45
N ASP A 225 3.95 -0.02 -25.75
CA ASP A 225 4.90 0.40 -26.79
C ASP A 225 6.24 -0.38 -26.82
N GLY A 226 6.18 -1.70 -26.56
CA GLY A 226 7.37 -2.56 -26.52
C GLY A 226 8.19 -2.45 -25.24
N TRP A 227 7.63 -1.82 -24.21
CA TRP A 227 8.17 -1.75 -22.86
C TRP A 227 7.23 -2.41 -21.86
N TRP A 228 7.82 -3.19 -20.96
CA TRP A 228 7.17 -3.65 -19.76
C TRP A 228 7.27 -2.58 -18.68
N CYS A 229 6.14 -1.97 -18.35
CA CYS A 229 6.05 -0.91 -17.36
C CYS A 229 5.57 -1.49 -16.02
N VAL A 230 6.36 -1.29 -14.98
CA VAL A 230 6.05 -1.66 -13.61
C VAL A 230 5.64 -0.43 -12.84
N HIS A 231 4.45 -0.49 -12.28
CA HIS A 231 3.93 0.50 -11.38
C HIS A 231 3.76 -0.10 -10.01
N ARG A 232 4.35 0.51 -8.99
CA ARG A 232 3.97 0.19 -7.63
C ARG A 232 2.59 0.79 -7.37
N TYR A 233 1.64 -0.04 -6.97
CA TYR A 233 0.40 0.43 -6.38
C TYR A 233 0.46 0.24 -4.87
N SER A 234 0.00 1.23 -4.13
CA SER A 234 -0.19 1.15 -2.70
C SER A 234 -1.32 2.07 -2.33
N ARG A 235 -2.45 1.51 -1.90
CA ARG A 235 -3.56 2.26 -1.29
C ARG A 235 -4.02 3.43 -2.15
N GLY A 236 -4.17 3.18 -3.45
CA GLY A 236 -4.61 4.22 -4.37
C GLY A 236 -3.52 5.19 -4.85
N LEU A 237 -2.25 4.86 -4.68
CA LEU A 237 -1.15 5.58 -5.31
C LEU A 237 -0.45 4.66 -6.29
N ARG A 238 -0.44 5.03 -7.57
CA ARG A 238 0.25 4.33 -8.63
C ARG A 238 1.47 5.13 -9.05
N HIS A 239 2.64 4.63 -8.76
CA HIS A 239 3.91 5.25 -9.14
C HIS A 239 4.64 4.34 -10.11
N ALA A 240 5.02 4.88 -11.26
CA ALA A 240 5.92 4.18 -12.16
C ALA A 240 7.26 3.98 -11.43
N THR A 241 7.76 2.74 -11.44
CA THR A 241 8.98 2.39 -10.72
C THR A 241 10.06 1.85 -11.64
N LEU A 242 9.67 1.16 -12.71
CA LEU A 242 10.59 0.58 -13.68
C LEU A 242 9.90 0.46 -15.05
N ARG A 243 10.65 0.66 -16.13
CA ARG A 243 10.30 0.18 -17.46
C ARG A 243 11.45 -0.64 -18.02
N ALA A 244 11.16 -1.80 -18.61
CA ALA A 244 12.17 -2.65 -19.22
C ALA A 244 11.70 -3.27 -20.54
N ARG A 245 12.61 -3.47 -21.50
CA ARG A 245 12.29 -4.12 -22.78
C ARG A 245 12.18 -5.63 -22.69
N ARG A 246 12.70 -6.24 -21.62
CA ARG A 246 12.63 -7.69 -21.38
C ARG A 246 11.77 -7.98 -20.15
N ALA A 247 10.81 -8.89 -20.31
CA ALA A 247 9.97 -9.36 -19.19
C ALA A 247 10.81 -10.00 -18.07
N GLU A 248 11.94 -10.62 -18.40
CA GLU A 248 12.85 -11.21 -17.43
C GLU A 248 13.44 -10.15 -16.47
N ASP A 249 13.73 -8.94 -16.95
CA ASP A 249 14.24 -7.85 -16.13
C ASP A 249 13.16 -7.28 -15.19
N VAL A 250 11.89 -7.35 -15.60
CA VAL A 250 10.75 -7.10 -14.71
C VAL A 250 10.66 -8.16 -13.61
N GLU A 251 10.82 -9.45 -13.95
CA GLU A 251 10.78 -10.51 -12.95
C GLU A 251 11.91 -10.35 -11.93
N ARG A 252 13.14 -10.02 -12.37
CA ARG A 252 14.27 -9.68 -11.49
C ARG A 252 13.93 -8.54 -10.54
N TYR A 253 13.32 -7.48 -11.08
CA TYR A 253 12.89 -6.34 -10.27
C TYR A 253 11.83 -6.73 -9.25
N LEU A 254 10.80 -7.49 -9.64
CA LEU A 254 9.77 -7.94 -8.70
C LEU A 254 10.34 -8.87 -7.63
N LEU A 255 11.31 -9.72 -7.96
CA LEU A 255 12.03 -10.54 -6.98
C LEU A 255 12.84 -9.70 -6.01
N LEU A 256 13.48 -8.60 -6.46
CA LEU A 256 14.12 -7.63 -5.56
C LEU A 256 13.11 -7.04 -4.57
N ARG A 257 11.89 -6.72 -5.04
CA ARG A 257 10.86 -6.05 -4.23
C ARG A 257 10.12 -6.98 -3.28
N LEU A 258 9.81 -8.20 -3.71
CA LEU A 258 8.92 -9.13 -3.02
C LEU A 258 9.68 -10.29 -2.36
N GLY A 259 10.90 -10.57 -2.81
CA GLY A 259 11.75 -11.63 -2.26
C GLY A 259 12.03 -11.50 -0.76
N PRO A 260 12.25 -10.29 -0.19
CA PRO A 260 12.38 -10.15 1.24
C PRO A 260 11.15 -10.63 2.03
N ALA A 261 9.93 -10.33 1.57
CA ALA A 261 8.72 -10.81 2.23
C ALA A 261 8.58 -12.34 2.16
N ALA A 262 8.87 -12.92 1.00
CA ALA A 262 8.89 -14.38 0.82
C ALA A 262 9.91 -15.07 1.74
N ARG A 263 11.13 -14.52 1.84
CA ARG A 263 12.20 -15.03 2.71
C ARG A 263 11.81 -14.98 4.20
N HIS A 264 11.15 -13.91 4.63
CA HIS A 264 10.72 -13.71 6.02
C HIS A 264 9.41 -14.44 6.36
N SER A 265 8.88 -15.25 5.44
CA SER A 265 7.72 -16.09 5.71
C SER A 265 7.91 -16.91 6.99
N PRO A 266 6.90 -16.99 7.88
CA PRO A 266 6.95 -17.78 9.10
C PRO A 266 7.37 -19.24 8.89
N HIS A 267 7.16 -19.75 7.67
CA HIS A 267 7.45 -21.12 7.26
C HIS A 267 8.93 -21.38 6.97
N LEU A 268 9.74 -20.39 6.59
CA LEU A 268 11.12 -20.61 6.11
C LEU A 268 12.18 -20.49 7.21
N ARG A 269 11.95 -19.66 8.26
CA ARG A 269 12.88 -19.44 9.39
C ARG A 269 14.34 -19.13 8.98
N LEU A 270 14.56 -18.47 7.85
CA LEU A 270 15.90 -18.14 7.33
C LEU A 270 16.53 -16.95 8.08
N PRO A 271 17.87 -16.84 8.10
CA PRO A 271 18.56 -15.67 8.64
C PRO A 271 18.21 -14.38 7.89
N LEU A 272 18.17 -13.26 8.62
CA LEU A 272 17.98 -11.93 8.03
C LEU A 272 19.19 -11.60 7.16
N LEU A 273 18.93 -11.09 5.97
CA LEU A 273 19.94 -10.56 5.07
C LEU A 273 19.93 -9.04 5.18
N VAL A 274 21.10 -8.44 5.43
CA VAL A 274 21.27 -6.98 5.53
C VAL A 274 22.32 -6.49 4.55
N GLU A 275 22.23 -5.22 4.19
CA GLU A 275 23.26 -4.56 3.37
C GLU A 275 24.61 -4.56 4.12
N PRO A 276 25.72 -4.96 3.46
CA PRO A 276 27.03 -4.93 4.07
C PRO A 276 27.50 -3.49 4.31
N ALA A 277 28.37 -3.30 5.31
CA ALA A 277 29.08 -2.04 5.53
C ALA A 277 30.54 -2.19 5.08
N PRO A 278 31.07 -1.34 4.18
CA PRO A 278 30.41 -0.20 3.52
C PRO A 278 29.40 -0.62 2.43
N PRO A 279 28.46 0.27 2.06
CA PRO A 279 27.48 0.01 1.00
C PRO A 279 28.16 -0.39 -0.31
N VAL A 280 27.57 -1.35 -1.00
CA VAL A 280 28.03 -1.81 -2.31
C VAL A 280 27.80 -0.70 -3.35
N GLU A 281 28.64 -0.63 -4.38
CA GLU A 281 28.43 0.25 -5.55
C GLU A 281 27.63 -0.48 -6.65
N ILE A 282 27.39 0.21 -7.77
CA ILE A 282 26.76 -0.37 -8.97
C ILE A 282 27.62 -1.53 -9.48
N ALA A 283 27.00 -2.58 -10.02
CA ALA A 283 27.72 -3.73 -10.55
C ALA A 283 28.70 -3.33 -11.67
N ASP A 284 29.94 -3.88 -11.62
CA ASP A 284 30.95 -3.64 -12.67
C ASP A 284 30.40 -3.87 -14.07
N GLY A 285 30.79 -2.99 -14.99
CA GLY A 285 30.33 -3.04 -16.37
C GLY A 285 28.99 -2.35 -16.62
N LEU A 286 28.34 -1.79 -15.58
CA LEU A 286 27.11 -1.02 -15.72
C LEU A 286 27.28 0.41 -15.21
N ARG A 287 26.50 1.33 -15.77
CA ARG A 287 26.41 2.72 -15.31
C ARG A 287 24.98 3.25 -15.39
N PHE A 288 24.69 4.27 -14.58
CA PHE A 288 23.45 5.02 -14.70
C PHE A 288 23.66 6.28 -15.52
N GLU A 289 22.73 6.53 -16.44
CA GLU A 289 22.64 7.79 -17.18
C GLU A 289 21.30 8.45 -16.88
N PRO A 290 21.29 9.69 -16.37
CA PRO A 290 20.06 10.45 -16.20
C PRO A 290 19.35 10.65 -17.55
N LEU A 291 18.02 10.47 -17.56
CA LEU A 291 17.19 10.67 -18.76
C LEU A 291 16.33 11.92 -18.64
N GLU A 292 15.38 11.87 -17.72
CA GLU A 292 14.41 12.92 -17.42
C GLU A 292 14.30 13.08 -15.89
N PRO A 293 13.77 14.19 -15.36
CA PRO A 293 13.69 14.39 -13.91
C PRO A 293 13.00 13.20 -13.22
N GLY A 294 13.74 12.50 -12.37
CA GLY A 294 13.25 11.34 -11.63
C GLY A 294 13.38 10.01 -12.36
N TRP A 295 14.21 9.89 -13.41
CA TRP A 295 14.49 8.62 -14.09
C TRP A 295 15.97 8.45 -14.45
N VAL A 296 16.44 7.22 -14.29
CA VAL A 296 17.79 6.78 -14.70
C VAL A 296 17.71 5.60 -15.65
N SER A 297 18.52 5.65 -16.71
CA SER A 297 18.75 4.54 -17.63
C SER A 297 19.89 3.67 -17.14
N VAL A 298 19.73 2.34 -17.20
CA VAL A 298 20.82 1.39 -16.97
C VAL A 298 21.51 1.12 -18.30
N ARG A 299 22.80 1.43 -18.38
CA ARG A 299 23.64 1.23 -19.57
C ARG A 299 24.79 0.29 -19.30
N GLU A 300 25.22 -0.39 -20.35
CA GLU A 300 26.51 -1.09 -20.36
C GLU A 300 27.66 -0.07 -20.32
N ALA A 301 28.84 -0.49 -19.86
CA ALA A 301 30.00 0.39 -19.73
C ALA A 301 30.46 0.97 -21.07
N ASP A 302 30.19 0.26 -22.17
CA ASP A 302 30.44 0.72 -23.54
C ASP A 302 29.41 1.76 -24.05
N GLY A 303 28.40 2.08 -23.23
CA GLY A 303 27.36 3.06 -23.51
C GLY A 303 26.15 2.50 -24.27
N SER A 304 26.14 1.20 -24.58
CA SER A 304 24.99 0.55 -25.22
C SER A 304 23.76 0.49 -24.29
N GLU A 305 22.59 0.59 -24.91
CA GLU A 305 21.31 0.60 -24.19
C GLU A 305 20.94 -0.83 -23.79
N ARG A 306 20.75 -1.06 -22.48
CA ARG A 306 20.24 -2.36 -21.99
C ARG A 306 18.73 -2.49 -22.12
N GLY A 307 18.05 -1.34 -22.23
CA GLY A 307 16.59 -1.23 -22.28
C GLY A 307 15.95 -1.38 -20.91
N ILE A 308 16.56 -0.81 -19.87
CA ILE A 308 16.03 -0.78 -18.49
C ILE A 308 16.12 0.65 -17.98
N GLU A 309 15.02 1.15 -17.43
CA GLU A 309 14.95 2.48 -16.84
C GLU A 309 14.19 2.41 -15.52
N ILE A 310 14.69 3.13 -14.53
CA ILE A 310 14.24 3.05 -13.14
C ILE A 310 13.90 4.46 -12.68
N ALA A 311 12.76 4.61 -12.01
CA ALA A 311 12.36 5.89 -11.47
C ALA A 311 13.25 6.24 -10.27
N ASP A 312 14.08 7.27 -10.41
CA ASP A 312 14.99 7.84 -9.40
C ASP A 312 14.28 8.93 -8.58
N ALA A 313 13.40 8.53 -7.67
CA ALA A 313 12.68 9.46 -6.79
C ALA A 313 13.36 9.64 -5.40
N GLY A 314 14.61 9.18 -5.23
CA GLY A 314 15.37 9.35 -3.98
C GLY A 314 16.24 8.15 -3.57
N ILE A 315 16.81 8.19 -2.36
CA ILE A 315 17.84 7.26 -1.86
C ILE A 315 17.43 5.78 -1.96
N ILE A 316 16.15 5.45 -1.70
CA ILE A 316 15.64 4.07 -1.80
C ILE A 316 15.62 3.60 -3.26
N ALA A 317 15.23 4.47 -4.19
CA ALA A 317 15.25 4.15 -5.61
C ALA A 317 16.68 3.97 -6.13
N ALA A 318 17.62 4.81 -5.70
CA ALA A 318 19.04 4.65 -6.02
C ALA A 318 19.63 3.33 -5.48
N ARG A 319 19.24 2.94 -4.26
CA ARG A 319 19.61 1.64 -3.67
C ARG A 319 19.02 0.48 -4.45
N ASP A 320 17.71 0.50 -4.73
CA ASP A 320 17.03 -0.57 -5.46
C ASP A 320 17.56 -0.69 -6.89
N ALA A 321 17.87 0.45 -7.54
CA ALA A 321 18.50 0.49 -8.84
C ALA A 321 19.87 -0.18 -8.81
N ARG A 322 20.70 0.16 -7.81
CA ARG A 322 22.00 -0.49 -7.59
C ARG A 322 21.83 -2.00 -7.38
N ASP A 323 20.97 -2.40 -6.45
CA ASP A 323 20.79 -3.82 -6.12
C ASP A 323 20.29 -4.61 -7.33
N LEU A 324 19.40 -4.01 -8.14
CA LEU A 324 18.96 -4.59 -9.41
C LEU A 324 20.15 -4.85 -10.34
N THR A 325 21.12 -3.93 -10.46
CA THR A 325 22.29 -4.13 -11.34
C THR A 325 23.11 -5.38 -11.02
N HIS A 326 23.19 -5.77 -9.75
CA HIS A 326 23.84 -7.03 -9.35
C HIS A 326 22.98 -8.25 -9.70
N LEU A 327 21.66 -8.14 -9.54
CA LEU A 327 20.72 -9.21 -9.91
C LEU A 327 20.63 -9.44 -11.43
N LEU A 328 20.93 -8.43 -12.25
CA LEU A 328 20.98 -8.53 -13.71
C LEU A 328 22.01 -9.56 -14.23
N ARG A 329 22.93 -10.01 -13.38
CA ARG A 329 23.91 -11.07 -13.68
C ARG A 329 23.36 -12.49 -13.46
N SER A 330 22.20 -12.61 -12.84
CA SER A 330 21.57 -13.88 -12.46
C SER A 330 20.25 -14.08 -13.20
N THR A 331 19.83 -15.33 -13.38
CA THR A 331 18.48 -15.64 -13.88
C THR A 331 17.45 -15.45 -12.76
N PRO A 332 16.16 -15.18 -13.08
CA PRO A 332 15.11 -15.13 -12.06
C PRO A 332 15.02 -16.39 -11.20
N GLN A 333 15.30 -17.57 -11.78
CA GLN A 333 15.39 -18.82 -11.04
C GLN A 333 16.50 -18.77 -9.97
N THR A 334 17.72 -18.40 -10.37
CA THR A 334 18.86 -18.31 -9.44
C THR A 334 18.59 -17.30 -8.31
N ILE A 335 17.91 -16.19 -8.61
CA ILE A 335 17.54 -15.19 -7.61
C ILE A 335 16.53 -15.76 -6.60
N ARG A 336 15.49 -16.46 -7.07
CA ARG A 336 14.53 -17.15 -6.18
C ARG A 336 15.22 -18.15 -5.27
N GLU A 337 16.07 -19.00 -5.83
CA GLU A 337 16.83 -20.00 -5.08
C GLU A 337 17.74 -19.33 -4.04
N SER A 338 18.33 -18.18 -4.37
CA SER A 338 19.15 -17.39 -3.44
C SER A 338 18.33 -16.82 -2.28
N TYR A 339 17.07 -16.41 -2.50
CA TYR A 339 16.18 -16.00 -1.42
C TYR A 339 15.79 -17.15 -0.47
N LEU A 340 15.83 -18.39 -0.96
CA LEU A 340 15.58 -19.60 -0.16
C LEU A 340 16.86 -20.15 0.50
N ASP A 341 18.04 -19.69 0.10
CA ASP A 341 19.32 -20.08 0.68
C ASP A 341 19.62 -19.33 1.98
N ALA A 342 20.17 -20.01 2.99
CA ALA A 342 20.45 -19.40 4.30
C ALA A 342 21.45 -18.24 4.23
N ALA A 343 22.42 -18.29 3.31
CA ALA A 343 23.42 -17.25 3.12
C ALA A 343 23.05 -16.22 2.05
N GLY A 344 21.94 -16.42 1.31
CA GLY A 344 21.59 -15.57 0.17
C GLY A 344 22.34 -15.91 -1.12
N SER A 345 22.99 -17.08 -1.19
CA SER A 345 23.88 -17.42 -2.30
C SER A 345 23.16 -18.04 -3.50
N PRO A 346 23.64 -17.80 -4.74
CA PRO A 346 24.76 -16.93 -5.10
C PRO A 346 24.36 -15.48 -5.42
N ALA A 347 23.08 -15.18 -5.68
CA ALA A 347 22.68 -13.92 -6.30
C ALA A 347 22.55 -12.74 -5.32
N LEU A 348 22.28 -13.00 -4.04
CA LEU A 348 22.13 -11.94 -3.03
C LEU A 348 23.43 -11.66 -2.28
N SER A 349 24.34 -12.62 -2.18
CA SER A 349 25.63 -12.48 -1.48
C SER A 349 26.48 -11.27 -1.88
N PRO A 350 26.45 -10.78 -3.15
CA PRO A 350 27.16 -9.56 -3.52
C PRO A 350 26.57 -8.29 -2.90
N VAL A 351 25.29 -8.29 -2.52
CA VAL A 351 24.54 -7.11 -2.07
C VAL A 351 23.99 -7.22 -0.65
N LEU A 352 23.92 -8.43 -0.09
CA LEU A 352 23.41 -8.70 1.24
C LEU A 352 24.25 -9.77 1.96
N VAL A 353 24.37 -9.64 3.28
CA VAL A 353 25.06 -10.59 4.17
C VAL A 353 24.14 -11.08 5.29
N PRO A 354 24.26 -12.35 5.73
CA PRO A 354 23.42 -12.89 6.79
C PRO A 354 23.82 -12.33 8.17
N VAL A 355 22.81 -12.00 8.97
CA VAL A 355 22.97 -11.61 10.38
C VAL A 355 22.45 -12.73 11.28
N SER A 356 23.21 -13.09 12.31
CA SER A 356 22.79 -14.07 13.31
C SER A 356 21.68 -13.48 14.21
N ARG A 357 20.64 -14.27 14.50
CA ARG A 357 19.56 -13.89 15.44
C ARG A 357 20.17 -13.66 16.83
N GLY A 358 20.40 -12.40 17.19
CA GLY A 358 21.00 -11.99 18.45
C GLY A 358 21.17 -10.46 18.58
N ASP A 359 21.32 -9.75 17.46
CA ASP A 359 21.52 -8.30 17.46
C ASP A 359 20.26 -7.56 16.99
N SER A 360 19.79 -6.61 17.81
CA SER A 360 18.65 -5.73 17.53
C SER A 360 18.80 -4.98 16.20
N ALA A 361 17.72 -4.93 15.41
CA ALA A 361 17.70 -4.27 14.09
C ALA A 361 18.23 -2.82 14.15
N PRO A 362 19.13 -2.41 13.22
CA PRO A 362 19.70 -1.07 13.22
C PRO A 362 18.70 0.03 12.80
N PRO A 363 18.95 1.30 13.18
CA PRO A 363 18.11 2.44 12.80
C PRO A 363 18.07 2.71 11.29
N SER A 364 16.99 3.32 10.81
CA SER A 364 16.76 3.60 9.37
C SER A 364 17.50 4.83 8.81
N THR A 365 17.52 4.95 7.49
CA THR A 365 18.19 5.98 6.66
C THR A 365 17.84 7.44 6.96
N THR A 366 16.81 7.74 7.76
CA THR A 366 16.47 9.13 8.17
C THR A 366 17.46 9.73 9.17
N TRP A 367 18.29 8.91 9.81
CA TRP A 367 19.22 9.34 10.85
C TRP A 367 20.44 10.13 10.33
N ALA A 368 20.83 9.87 9.08
CA ALA A 368 21.94 10.56 8.43
C ALA A 368 21.63 12.05 8.19
N GLN A 369 20.35 12.41 8.05
CA GLN A 369 19.86 13.76 7.75
C GLN A 369 19.64 14.62 9.01
N LEU A 370 19.71 14.03 10.21
CA LEU A 370 19.53 14.75 11.47
C LEU A 370 20.79 15.54 11.85
N SER A 371 20.58 16.71 12.45
CA SER A 371 21.66 17.44 13.13
C SER A 371 22.25 16.59 14.26
N ALA A 372 23.47 16.91 14.72
CA ALA A 372 24.09 16.18 15.84
C ALA A 372 23.26 16.27 17.14
N THR A 373 22.48 17.34 17.30
CA THR A 373 21.56 17.50 18.44
C THR A 373 20.32 16.63 18.26
N ASP A 374 19.70 16.64 17.09
CA ASP A 374 18.50 15.86 16.80
C ASP A 374 18.78 14.36 16.79
N ARG A 375 19.98 13.96 16.36
CA ARG A 375 20.41 12.56 16.41
C ARG A 375 20.45 12.02 17.84
N ARG A 376 20.91 12.83 18.81
CA ARG A 376 20.89 12.47 20.24
C ARG A 376 19.48 12.34 20.81
N LEU A 377 18.54 13.15 20.33
CA LEU A 377 17.13 13.01 20.69
C LEU A 377 16.49 11.77 20.03
N ALA A 378 16.85 11.46 18.79
CA ALA A 378 16.44 10.25 18.10
C ALA A 378 16.96 8.98 18.80
N ASP A 379 18.22 8.97 19.25
CA ASP A 379 18.81 7.93 20.10
C ASP A 379 18.01 7.70 21.38
N THR A 380 17.59 8.79 22.02
CA THR A 380 16.76 8.72 23.22
C THR A 380 15.40 8.09 22.91
N GLY A 381 14.72 8.53 21.85
CA GLY A 381 13.44 7.96 21.43
C GLY A 381 13.54 6.49 21.00
N PHE A 382 14.62 6.10 20.34
CA PHE A 382 14.88 4.72 19.95
C PHE A 382 15.06 3.81 21.17
N ARG A 383 15.86 4.23 22.16
CA ARG A 383 16.02 3.46 23.41
C ARG A 383 14.70 3.28 24.14
N LEU A 384 13.88 4.33 24.20
CA LEU A 384 12.53 4.24 24.80
C LEU A 384 11.62 3.27 24.04
N PHE A 385 11.77 3.15 22.73
CA PHE A 385 11.08 2.11 21.95
C PHE A 385 11.53 0.71 22.32
N CYS A 386 12.84 0.49 22.49
CA CYS A 386 13.37 -0.80 22.92
C CYS A 386 12.83 -1.19 24.31
N SER A 387 12.89 -0.28 25.29
CA SER A 387 12.34 -0.52 26.64
C SER A 387 10.84 -0.81 26.61
N LEU A 388 10.08 -0.07 25.81
CA LEU A 388 8.64 -0.30 25.67
C LEU A 388 8.32 -1.66 25.02
N SER A 389 9.15 -2.08 24.07
CA SER A 389 9.04 -3.37 23.36
C SER A 389 9.33 -4.54 24.31
N GLU A 390 10.41 -4.43 25.10
CA GLU A 390 10.77 -5.38 26.16
C GLU A 390 9.66 -5.50 27.21
N LYS A 391 9.18 -4.37 27.75
CA LYS A 391 8.09 -4.34 28.73
C LYS A 391 6.82 -5.01 28.21
N ARG A 392 6.52 -4.86 26.92
CA ARG A 392 5.34 -5.43 26.28
C ARG A 392 5.55 -6.83 25.73
N ARG A 393 6.77 -7.38 25.82
CA ARG A 393 7.17 -8.66 25.21
C ARG A 393 6.79 -8.72 23.73
N LYS A 394 6.97 -7.60 23.02
CA LYS A 394 6.69 -7.46 21.58
C LYS A 394 8.01 -7.18 20.88
N THR A 395 8.28 -7.93 19.82
CA THR A 395 9.43 -7.69 18.95
C THR A 395 8.93 -7.01 17.69
N PHE A 396 9.53 -5.87 17.34
CA PHE A 396 9.24 -5.15 16.12
C PHE A 396 10.51 -5.13 15.27
N GLU A 397 10.45 -5.81 14.13
CA GLU A 397 11.58 -5.97 13.21
C GLU A 397 11.71 -4.79 12.24
N ASP A 398 10.66 -3.96 12.16
CA ASP A 398 10.63 -2.83 11.25
C ASP A 398 11.59 -1.69 11.63
N PRO A 399 12.19 -1.03 10.64
CA PRO A 399 13.05 0.12 10.87
C PRO A 399 12.36 1.21 11.70
N VAL A 400 13.11 1.76 12.66
CA VAL A 400 12.70 2.97 13.38
C VAL A 400 13.15 4.19 12.59
N SER A 401 12.20 5.07 12.27
CA SER A 401 12.43 6.33 11.57
C SER A 401 12.35 7.51 12.53
N ALA A 402 12.97 8.61 12.14
CA ALA A 402 13.01 9.84 12.91
C ALA A 402 12.84 11.06 11.99
N SER A 403 12.10 12.07 12.44
CA SER A 403 11.90 13.34 11.73
C SER A 403 11.94 14.51 12.72
N PRO A 404 12.60 15.63 12.40
CA PRO A 404 12.60 16.81 13.26
C PRO A 404 11.22 17.49 13.27
N PHE A 405 10.92 18.18 14.37
CA PHE A 405 9.82 19.12 14.48
C PHE A 405 10.26 20.34 15.30
N ASP A 406 9.45 21.41 15.30
CA ASP A 406 9.74 22.60 16.10
C ASP A 406 9.74 22.28 17.60
N GLY A 407 10.94 22.22 18.19
CA GLY A 407 11.17 21.87 19.59
C GLY A 407 11.68 20.45 19.88
N GLY A 408 11.94 19.62 18.86
CA GLY A 408 12.51 18.28 19.08
C GLY A 408 12.49 17.33 17.88
N VAL A 409 12.44 16.03 18.17
CA VAL A 409 12.41 14.95 17.17
C VAL A 409 11.28 13.97 17.47
N VAL A 410 10.53 13.58 16.43
CA VAL A 410 9.61 12.45 16.51
C VAL A 410 10.30 11.20 16.00
N VAL A 411 10.24 10.14 16.80
CA VAL A 411 10.70 8.80 16.47
C VAL A 411 9.48 7.90 16.30
N PHE A 412 9.41 7.11 15.24
CA PHE A 412 8.22 6.33 14.94
C PHE A 412 8.52 5.06 14.16
N ARG A 413 7.59 4.11 14.23
CA ARG A 413 7.55 2.92 13.36
C ARG A 413 6.30 2.98 12.50
N ALA A 414 6.46 2.86 11.19
CA ALA A 414 5.36 2.97 10.21
C ALA A 414 4.54 1.68 10.08
N ILE A 415 4.25 1.02 11.21
CA ILE A 415 3.58 -0.30 11.27
C ILE A 415 2.41 -0.34 12.25
N ARG A 416 1.59 -1.37 12.12
CA ARG A 416 0.49 -1.67 13.04
C ARG A 416 1.00 -1.88 14.46
N GLY A 417 0.53 -1.05 15.40
CA GLY A 417 0.95 -1.10 16.81
C GLY A 417 2.33 -0.50 17.10
N GLY A 418 3.02 0.07 16.08
CA GLY A 418 4.36 0.63 16.20
C GLY A 418 4.42 1.92 17.01
N GLY A 419 3.44 2.82 16.84
CA GLY A 419 3.35 4.07 17.62
C GLY A 419 4.45 5.08 17.30
N LYS A 420 4.48 6.15 18.11
CA LYS A 420 5.42 7.27 17.96
C LYS A 420 5.77 7.88 19.32
N ILE A 421 7.02 8.32 19.44
CA ILE A 421 7.61 8.95 20.61
C ILE A 421 8.14 10.32 20.17
N LEU A 422 7.57 11.39 20.70
CA LEU A 422 8.13 12.73 20.56
C LEU A 422 9.15 12.95 21.69
N VAL A 423 10.31 13.49 21.36
CA VAL A 423 11.39 13.82 22.30
C VAL A 423 11.77 15.28 22.08
N ALA A 424 11.58 16.13 23.10
CA ALA A 424 11.95 17.54 23.03
C ALA A 424 13.38 17.82 23.49
N HIS A 425 13.88 19.01 23.16
CA HIS A 425 15.20 19.48 23.59
C HIS A 425 15.37 19.55 25.12
N ASP A 426 14.28 19.72 25.87
CA ASP A 426 14.27 19.70 27.34
C ASP A 426 14.27 18.28 27.93
N GLY A 427 14.35 17.25 27.08
CA GLY A 427 14.34 15.84 27.47
C GLY A 427 12.95 15.28 27.78
N SER A 428 11.89 16.09 27.67
CA SER A 428 10.53 15.65 27.90
C SER A 428 10.01 14.83 26.71
N VAL A 429 9.19 13.81 27.00
CA VAL A 429 8.76 12.84 25.98
C VAL A 429 7.25 12.65 25.96
N LEU A 430 6.71 12.23 24.82
CA LEU A 430 5.32 11.82 24.67
C LEU A 430 5.20 10.60 23.77
N TYR A 431 4.67 9.51 24.31
CA TYR A 431 4.29 8.34 23.53
C TYR A 431 2.83 8.42 23.11
N ARG A 432 2.57 8.12 21.84
CA ARG A 432 1.23 7.84 21.34
C ARG A 432 1.18 6.58 20.50
N PRO A 433 0.11 5.77 20.62
CA PRO A 433 -0.08 4.62 19.76
C PRO A 433 -0.27 5.07 18.30
N SER A 434 -0.14 4.12 17.37
CA SER A 434 -0.27 4.37 15.93
C SER A 434 -1.64 4.91 15.52
N SER A 435 -2.67 4.74 16.37
CA SER A 435 -4.03 5.24 16.17
C SER A 435 -4.17 6.77 16.27
N HIS A 436 -3.18 7.48 16.83
CA HIS A 436 -3.18 8.94 16.81
C HIS A 436 -2.46 9.45 15.56
N SER A 437 -2.94 10.54 14.94
CA SER A 437 -2.18 11.24 13.89
C SER A 437 -0.93 11.94 14.46
N LEU A 438 0.02 12.29 13.60
CA LEU A 438 1.20 13.05 14.02
C LEU A 438 0.81 14.45 14.47
N GLU A 439 -0.07 15.15 13.74
CA GLU A 439 -0.51 16.51 14.11
C GLU A 439 -1.15 16.52 15.50
N ARG A 440 -2.07 15.58 15.77
CA ARG A 440 -2.71 15.47 17.08
C ARG A 440 -1.71 15.19 18.19
N ALA A 441 -0.70 14.37 17.94
CA ALA A 441 0.35 14.12 18.94
C ALA A 441 1.21 15.37 19.19
N LEU A 442 1.49 16.17 18.16
CA LEU A 442 2.19 17.44 18.28
C LEU A 442 1.36 18.49 19.03
N ASP A 443 0.06 18.59 18.77
CA ASP A 443 -0.83 19.52 19.46
C ASP A 443 -0.95 19.20 20.94
N GLU A 444 -1.06 17.92 21.29
CA GLU A 444 -1.04 17.47 22.67
C GLU A 444 0.29 17.75 23.37
N PHE A 445 1.39 17.60 22.64
CA PHE A 445 2.72 17.91 23.14
C PHE A 445 2.88 19.41 23.39
N ARG A 446 2.42 20.26 22.46
CA ARG A 446 2.42 21.72 22.61
C ARG A 446 1.52 22.18 23.76
N ALA A 447 0.40 21.49 23.98
CA ALA A 447 -0.50 21.70 25.12
C ALA A 447 0.08 21.19 26.47
N GLY A 448 1.33 20.75 26.51
CA GLY A 448 2.03 20.35 27.74
C GLY A 448 1.84 18.89 28.15
N ARG A 449 1.18 18.05 27.35
CA ARG A 449 1.06 16.61 27.68
C ARG A 449 2.42 15.92 27.54
N ARG A 450 2.79 15.13 28.55
CA ARG A 450 4.00 14.31 28.59
C ARG A 450 3.69 12.89 29.01
N THR A 451 4.53 11.94 28.62
CA THR A 451 4.50 10.56 29.11
C THR A 451 5.60 10.40 30.17
N PRO A 452 5.26 10.02 31.41
CA PRO A 452 6.25 9.75 32.44
C PRO A 452 7.23 8.64 32.00
N LEU A 453 8.53 8.81 32.24
CA LEU A 453 9.57 7.87 31.78
C LEU A 453 9.35 6.43 32.29
N GLY A 454 8.89 6.25 33.53
CA GLY A 454 8.56 4.92 34.08
C GLY A 454 7.45 4.17 33.32
N SER A 455 6.67 4.87 32.48
CA SER A 455 5.68 4.22 31.61
C SER A 455 6.34 3.35 30.54
N PHE A 456 7.57 3.67 30.13
CA PHE A 456 8.34 2.93 29.13
C PHE A 456 9.06 1.70 29.68
N GLY A 457 9.15 1.54 31.00
CA GLY A 457 9.85 0.42 31.65
C GLY A 457 11.30 0.69 32.03
N ALA A 458 11.72 1.97 32.02
CA ALA A 458 12.97 2.43 32.59
C ALA A 458 12.87 2.65 34.11
#